data_AF-A0A8W8NAS0-F1
#
_entry.id   AF-A0A8W8NAS0-F1
#
_cell.length_a   1.000
_cell.length_b   1.000
_cell.length_c   1.000
_cell.angle_alpha   90.00
_cell.angle_beta   90.00
_cell.angle_gamma   90.00
#
_symmetry.space_group_name_H-M   'P 1'
#
loop_
_entity.id
_entity.type
_entity.pdbx_description
1 polymer ?
#
loop_
_entity_poly.entity_id
_entity_poly.type
_entity_poly.pdbx_seq_one_letter_code
_entity_poly.pdbx_strand_id
1 'polypeptide(L)'
;VQPERFLEGLTPQHCALSLVGEPIMYPKINKFIDLLHDKGISTFMVTNAQFPDAIRDLSPVTQLYVSVDASTKDSLKKIDRPLFRDFWDRFLESLDALSAKNQRTVYRLTLVKAWNTEELDNYASLVSRGNPDFIEVKGVTYCGESKASNLTMENVPWHTEVVNFVQELVDRLDGDYEIAAEHEHSNCVLVANKKFLVDGKWWTWIDYPKFHSLMKRFKESGGEEKFSSDDYMAPTPDWAVFGAEERGFDPKEERHFRKKQKDV
;
A
#
# COMPACT_ATOMS: atom_id res chain seq x y z
N VAL A 1 8.22 26.51 7.79
CA VAL A 1 8.93 25.25 7.49
C VAL A 1 10.25 25.31 8.24
N GLN A 2 10.59 24.30 9.03
CA GLN A 2 11.86 24.26 9.75
C GLN A 2 13.03 24.24 8.74
N PRO A 3 14.10 25.04 8.91
CA PRO A 3 15.19 25.13 7.94
C PRO A 3 15.84 23.78 7.59
N GLU A 4 16.01 22.91 8.58
CA GLU A 4 16.59 21.57 8.41
C GLU A 4 15.74 20.67 7.52
N ARG A 5 14.41 20.67 7.71
CA ARG A 5 13.47 19.89 6.88
C ARG A 5 13.38 20.41 5.46
N PHE A 6 13.55 21.72 5.28
CA PHE A 6 13.62 22.30 3.94
C PHE A 6 14.86 21.80 3.19
N LEU A 7 16.02 21.79 3.83
CA LEU A 7 17.26 21.28 3.23
C LEU A 7 17.19 19.78 2.95
N GLU A 8 16.60 19.01 3.85
CA GLU A 8 16.33 17.58 3.64
C GLU A 8 15.44 17.35 2.41
N GLY A 9 14.36 18.13 2.27
CA GLY A 9 13.44 18.05 1.13
C GLY A 9 14.06 18.35 -0.24
N LEU A 10 15.23 18.99 -0.30
CA LEU A 10 15.98 19.20 -1.54
C LEU A 10 16.78 17.97 -1.98
N THR A 11 16.93 16.97 -1.11
CA THR A 11 17.69 15.74 -1.37
C THR A 11 16.76 14.52 -1.29
N PRO A 12 16.03 14.20 -2.38
CA PRO A 12 15.01 13.16 -2.34
C PRO A 12 15.60 11.79 -1.99
N GLN A 13 14.98 11.11 -1.02
CA GLN A 13 15.33 9.73 -0.61
C GLN A 13 14.37 8.69 -1.18
N HIS A 14 13.17 9.11 -1.58
CA HIS A 14 12.07 8.22 -1.94
C HIS A 14 11.37 8.72 -3.20
N CYS A 15 11.04 7.81 -4.11
CA CYS A 15 10.28 8.10 -5.32
C CYS A 15 8.97 7.30 -5.32
N ALA A 16 7.85 8.02 -5.26
CA ALA A 16 6.51 7.45 -5.40
C ALA A 16 6.07 7.52 -6.87
N LEU A 17 6.02 6.37 -7.53
CA LEU A 17 5.53 6.20 -8.90
C LEU A 17 4.03 5.93 -8.83
N SER A 18 3.25 6.98 -8.52
CA SER A 18 1.84 6.83 -8.16
C SER A 18 0.97 8.07 -8.41
N LEU A 19 1.44 9.05 -9.19
CA LEU A 19 0.76 10.34 -9.33
C LEU A 19 -0.47 10.28 -10.25
N VAL A 20 -0.26 10.08 -11.55
CA VAL A 20 -1.31 9.99 -12.58
C VAL A 20 -0.87 9.00 -13.65
N GLY A 21 -1.83 8.26 -14.19
CA GLY A 21 -1.59 7.23 -15.20
C GLY A 21 -1.11 5.92 -14.61
N GLU A 22 -0.71 5.00 -15.49
CA GLU A 22 -0.21 3.68 -15.10
C GLU A 22 1.31 3.62 -15.33
N PRO A 23 2.13 3.73 -14.26
CA PRO A 23 3.58 3.88 -14.39
C PRO A 23 4.25 2.66 -15.03
N ILE A 24 3.71 1.46 -14.81
CA ILE A 24 4.29 0.22 -15.33
C ILE A 24 4.17 0.10 -16.86
N MET A 25 3.30 0.90 -17.49
CA MET A 25 3.20 0.97 -18.95
C MET A 25 4.40 1.68 -19.59
N TYR A 26 5.21 2.43 -18.82
CA TYR A 26 6.32 3.16 -19.38
C TYR A 26 7.41 2.20 -19.92
N PRO A 27 7.76 2.22 -21.22
CA PRO A 27 8.64 1.21 -21.81
C PRO A 27 10.07 1.17 -21.24
N LYS A 28 10.48 2.19 -20.49
CA LYS A 28 11.80 2.27 -19.85
C LYS A 28 11.70 2.27 -18.33
N ILE A 29 10.63 1.71 -17.76
CA ILE A 29 10.38 1.75 -16.32
C ILE A 29 11.50 1.08 -15.52
N ASN A 30 11.99 -0.09 -15.95
CA ASN A 30 13.11 -0.77 -15.31
C ASN A 30 14.38 0.08 -15.33
N LYS A 31 14.72 0.67 -16.49
CA LYS A 31 15.86 1.59 -16.60
C LYS A 31 15.71 2.81 -15.67
N PHE A 32 14.48 3.31 -15.48
CA PHE A 32 14.23 4.43 -14.59
C PHE A 32 14.39 4.04 -13.12
N ILE A 33 13.89 2.86 -12.73
CA ILE A 33 14.09 2.28 -11.39
C ILE A 33 15.58 2.12 -11.10
N ASP A 34 16.35 1.56 -12.04
CA ASP A 34 17.79 1.40 -11.89
C ASP A 34 18.51 2.73 -11.62
N LEU A 35 18.14 3.79 -12.35
CA LEU A 35 18.71 5.12 -12.16
C LEU A 35 18.38 5.74 -10.79
N LEU A 36 17.21 5.41 -10.22
CA LEU A 36 16.83 5.84 -8.88
C LEU A 36 17.64 5.07 -7.82
N HIS A 37 17.75 3.75 -7.97
CA HIS A 37 18.51 2.91 -7.05
C HIS A 37 20.00 3.20 -7.07
N ASP A 38 20.58 3.51 -8.24
CA ASP A 38 21.98 3.95 -8.37
C ASP A 38 22.26 5.26 -7.62
N LYS A 39 21.22 6.05 -7.34
CA LYS A 39 21.28 7.29 -6.54
C LYS A 39 20.92 7.07 -5.07
N GLY A 40 20.64 5.83 -4.65
CA GLY A 40 20.17 5.53 -3.29
C GLY A 40 18.74 6.03 -3.02
N ILE A 41 17.92 6.17 -4.06
CA ILE A 41 16.52 6.60 -3.92
C ILE A 41 15.63 5.36 -3.92
N SER A 42 14.86 5.13 -2.87
CA SER A 42 13.92 3.99 -2.81
C SER A 42 12.70 4.20 -3.71
N THR A 43 12.05 3.11 -4.14
CA THR A 43 10.96 3.16 -5.14
C THR A 43 9.69 2.50 -4.64
N PHE A 44 8.59 3.26 -4.72
CA PHE A 44 7.24 2.80 -4.40
C PHE A 44 6.41 2.84 -5.67
N MET A 45 6.11 1.67 -6.22
CA MET A 45 5.36 1.54 -7.47
C MET A 45 3.90 1.25 -7.17
N VAL A 46 2.97 2.00 -7.78
CA VAL A 46 1.54 1.70 -7.69
C VAL A 46 1.03 1.32 -9.07
N THR A 47 0.33 0.20 -9.17
CA THR A 47 -0.34 -0.26 -10.40
C THR A 47 -1.82 -0.54 -10.17
N ASN A 48 -2.63 -0.40 -11.21
CA ASN A 48 -4.03 -0.81 -11.26
C ASN A 48 -4.24 -2.30 -11.59
N ALA A 49 -3.16 -3.10 -11.63
CA ALA A 49 -3.21 -4.53 -11.93
C ALA A 49 -3.81 -4.87 -13.31
N GLN A 50 -3.60 -4.01 -14.30
CA GLN A 50 -4.04 -4.30 -15.68
C GLN A 50 -2.90 -4.83 -16.58
N PHE A 51 -1.67 -4.96 -16.11
CA PHE A 51 -0.51 -5.32 -16.96
C PHE A 51 0.31 -6.47 -16.35
N PRO A 52 -0.22 -7.71 -16.34
CA PRO A 52 0.42 -8.83 -15.66
C PRO A 52 1.83 -9.13 -16.18
N ASP A 53 2.05 -9.06 -17.51
CA ASP A 53 3.39 -9.26 -18.09
C ASP A 53 4.38 -8.18 -17.65
N ALA A 54 3.94 -6.92 -17.60
CA ALA A 54 4.79 -5.83 -17.13
C ALA A 54 5.13 -6.00 -15.63
N ILE A 55 4.21 -6.55 -14.82
CA ILE A 55 4.48 -6.91 -13.44
C ILE A 55 5.53 -8.02 -13.40
N ARG A 56 5.38 -9.10 -14.17
CA ARG A 56 6.36 -10.21 -14.24
C ARG A 56 7.76 -9.70 -14.60
N ASP A 57 7.86 -8.82 -15.59
CA ASP A 57 9.11 -8.25 -16.11
C ASP A 57 9.68 -7.11 -15.25
N LEU A 58 8.93 -6.62 -14.25
CA LEU A 58 9.36 -5.52 -13.40
C LEU A 58 10.60 -5.91 -12.58
N SER A 59 11.66 -5.11 -12.71
CA SER A 59 12.85 -5.19 -11.85
C SER A 59 12.48 -4.89 -10.40
N PRO A 60 13.24 -5.38 -9.41
CA PRO A 60 12.87 -5.16 -8.02
C PRO A 60 12.67 -3.68 -7.68
N VAL A 61 11.55 -3.39 -7.03
CA VAL A 61 11.25 -2.09 -6.40
C VAL A 61 11.32 -2.24 -4.89
N THR A 62 11.39 -1.13 -4.16
CA THR A 62 11.38 -1.19 -2.68
C THR A 62 10.05 -1.72 -2.16
N GLN A 63 8.95 -1.26 -2.75
CA GLN A 63 7.60 -1.73 -2.44
C GLN A 63 6.69 -1.61 -3.67
N LEU A 64 5.93 -2.68 -3.94
CA LEU A 64 5.00 -2.77 -5.06
C LEU A 64 3.56 -2.83 -4.55
N TYR A 65 2.79 -1.84 -4.96
CA TYR A 65 1.39 -1.68 -4.61
C TYR A 65 0.49 -2.07 -5.77
N VAL A 66 -0.57 -2.81 -5.46
CA VAL A 66 -1.76 -2.93 -6.30
C VAL A 66 -2.89 -2.16 -5.64
N SER A 67 -3.52 -1.24 -6.38
CA SER A 67 -4.79 -0.66 -5.94
C SER A 67 -5.90 -1.69 -6.19
N VAL A 68 -6.59 -2.10 -5.13
CA VAL A 68 -7.73 -3.03 -5.19
C VAL A 68 -8.99 -2.24 -4.84
N ASP A 69 -9.53 -1.55 -5.84
CA ASP A 69 -10.66 -0.66 -5.67
C ASP A 69 -12.01 -1.40 -5.64
N ALA A 70 -12.03 -2.70 -5.98
CA ALA A 70 -13.23 -3.51 -5.96
C ALA A 70 -12.93 -5.00 -5.78
N SER A 71 -13.87 -5.74 -5.17
CA SER A 71 -13.71 -7.17 -4.86
C SER A 71 -14.33 -8.12 -5.89
N THR A 72 -15.14 -7.61 -6.83
CA THR A 72 -15.77 -8.42 -7.91
C THR A 72 -15.58 -7.80 -9.29
N LYS A 73 -15.80 -8.60 -10.34
CA LYS A 73 -15.76 -8.16 -11.74
C LYS A 73 -16.71 -6.99 -12.02
N ASP A 74 -17.93 -7.06 -11.51
CA ASP A 74 -18.96 -6.05 -11.78
C ASP A 74 -18.69 -4.75 -11.02
N SER A 75 -18.25 -4.84 -9.76
CA SER A 75 -17.83 -3.68 -8.99
C SER A 75 -16.61 -3.01 -9.61
N LEU A 76 -15.59 -3.78 -10.04
CA LEU A 76 -14.39 -3.26 -10.68
C LEU A 76 -14.74 -2.53 -11.98
N LYS A 77 -15.62 -3.10 -12.80
CA LYS A 77 -16.09 -2.45 -14.04
C LYS A 77 -16.79 -1.12 -13.79
N LYS A 78 -17.57 -1.05 -12.71
CA LYS A 78 -18.35 0.14 -12.35
C LYS A 78 -17.47 1.26 -11.81
N ILE A 79 -16.49 0.93 -10.97
CA ILE A 79 -15.61 1.87 -10.28
C ILE A 79 -14.48 2.31 -11.22
N ASP A 80 -13.69 1.36 -11.74
CA ASP A 80 -12.44 1.66 -12.44
C ASP A 80 -12.63 1.98 -13.92
N ARG A 81 -13.79 1.60 -14.48
CA ARG A 81 -14.12 1.77 -15.91
C ARG A 81 -12.96 1.34 -16.82
N PRO A 82 -12.51 0.07 -16.69
CA PRO A 82 -11.28 -0.39 -17.31
C PRO A 82 -11.37 -0.36 -18.84
N LEU A 83 -10.24 -0.09 -19.48
CA LEU A 83 -10.13 0.04 -20.94
C LEU A 83 -10.16 -1.33 -21.67
N PHE A 84 -9.67 -2.37 -21.01
CA PHE A 84 -9.54 -3.71 -21.58
C PHE A 84 -10.82 -4.53 -21.39
N ARG A 85 -11.13 -5.40 -22.36
CA ARG A 85 -12.34 -6.27 -22.28
C ARG A 85 -12.16 -7.42 -21.31
N ASP A 86 -10.94 -7.93 -21.21
CA ASP A 86 -10.43 -8.99 -20.34
C ASP A 86 -9.90 -8.43 -19.01
N PHE A 87 -10.37 -7.26 -18.58
CA PHE A 87 -9.83 -6.53 -17.44
C PHE A 87 -9.77 -7.36 -16.15
N TRP A 88 -10.77 -8.19 -15.89
CA TRP A 88 -10.87 -9.01 -14.69
C TRP A 88 -9.86 -10.16 -14.69
N ASP A 89 -9.67 -10.81 -15.83
CA ASP A 89 -8.70 -11.89 -15.96
C ASP A 89 -7.28 -11.33 -15.82
N ARG A 90 -7.01 -10.16 -16.39
CA ARG A 90 -5.75 -9.42 -16.22
C ARG A 90 -5.51 -8.99 -14.78
N PHE A 91 -6.56 -8.57 -14.08
CA PHE A 91 -6.51 -8.22 -12.67
C PHE A 91 -6.08 -9.43 -11.84
N LEU A 92 -6.78 -10.56 -12.01
CA LEU A 92 -6.48 -11.81 -11.33
C LEU A 92 -5.07 -12.34 -11.64
N GLU A 93 -4.65 -12.31 -12.91
CA GLU A 93 -3.28 -12.67 -13.31
C GLU A 93 -2.21 -11.73 -12.73
N SER A 94 -2.55 -10.46 -12.53
CA SER A 94 -1.65 -9.48 -11.92
C SER A 94 -1.48 -9.77 -10.43
N LEU A 95 -2.53 -10.24 -9.75
CA LEU A 95 -2.42 -10.71 -8.36
C LEU A 95 -1.51 -11.94 -8.25
N ASP A 96 -1.63 -12.89 -9.18
CA ASP A 96 -0.74 -14.06 -9.25
C ASP A 96 0.71 -13.64 -9.53
N ALA A 97 0.91 -12.72 -10.47
CA ALA A 97 2.22 -12.17 -10.80
C ALA A 97 2.85 -11.43 -9.62
N LEU A 98 2.02 -10.75 -8.80
CA LEU A 98 2.45 -10.09 -7.58
C LEU A 98 2.88 -11.11 -6.52
N SER A 99 2.11 -12.19 -6.33
CA SER A 99 2.42 -13.27 -5.39
C SER A 99 3.77 -13.93 -5.69
N ALA A 100 4.12 -14.02 -6.97
CA ALA A 100 5.40 -14.56 -7.42
C ALA A 100 6.60 -13.61 -7.22
N LYS A 101 6.38 -12.36 -6.80
CA LYS A 101 7.48 -11.43 -6.49
C LYS A 101 8.04 -11.70 -5.11
N ASN A 102 9.37 -11.67 -5.01
CA ASN A 102 10.05 -11.72 -3.72
C ASN A 102 10.05 -10.36 -3.00
N GLN A 103 9.77 -9.26 -3.70
CA GLN A 103 9.79 -7.92 -3.11
C GLN A 103 8.58 -7.71 -2.20
N ARG A 104 8.65 -6.61 -1.45
CA ARG A 104 7.57 -6.18 -0.58
C ARG A 104 6.31 -5.79 -1.36
N THR A 105 5.20 -6.48 -1.12
CA THR A 105 3.94 -6.30 -1.85
C THR A 105 2.81 -5.77 -0.97
N VAL A 106 1.97 -4.89 -1.52
CA VAL A 106 0.88 -4.26 -0.78
C VAL A 106 -0.39 -4.24 -1.59
N TYR A 107 -1.48 -4.69 -1.00
CA TYR A 107 -2.82 -4.39 -1.50
C TYR A 107 -3.32 -3.13 -0.84
N ARG A 108 -3.64 -2.11 -1.64
CA ARG A 108 -4.22 -0.87 -1.13
C ARG A 108 -5.70 -0.82 -1.47
N LEU A 109 -6.53 -0.90 -0.45
CA LEU A 109 -7.98 -0.89 -0.55
C LEU A 109 -8.49 0.49 -0.17
N THR A 110 -9.29 1.10 -1.03
CA THR A 110 -9.96 2.37 -0.74
C THR A 110 -11.38 2.09 -0.23
N LEU A 111 -11.60 2.27 1.07
CA LEU A 111 -12.90 2.00 1.69
C LEU A 111 -13.86 3.17 1.49
N VAL A 112 -15.00 2.89 0.88
CA VAL A 112 -16.16 3.79 0.82
C VAL A 112 -17.20 3.28 1.81
N LYS A 113 -17.94 4.19 2.46
CA LYS A 113 -19.00 3.81 3.41
C LYS A 113 -20.08 2.94 2.74
N ALA A 114 -20.65 2.02 3.53
CA ALA A 114 -21.69 1.05 3.16
C ALA A 114 -21.20 -0.23 2.45
N TRP A 115 -20.22 -0.90 3.05
CA TRP A 115 -19.82 -2.27 2.66
C TRP A 115 -20.77 -3.32 3.25
N ASN A 116 -20.74 -4.53 2.69
CA ASN A 116 -21.48 -5.67 3.20
C ASN A 116 -20.57 -6.90 3.42
N THR A 117 -21.15 -7.94 4.02
CA THR A 117 -20.47 -9.21 4.33
C THR A 117 -19.93 -9.90 3.06
N GLU A 118 -20.68 -9.86 1.96
CA GLU A 118 -20.28 -10.48 0.68
C GLU A 118 -19.04 -9.79 0.09
N GLU A 119 -18.92 -8.47 0.23
CA GLU A 119 -17.72 -7.74 -0.18
C GLU A 119 -16.47 -8.19 0.60
N LEU A 120 -16.60 -8.40 1.91
CA LEU A 120 -15.49 -8.86 2.76
C LEU A 120 -15.02 -10.27 2.36
N ASP A 121 -15.94 -11.20 2.11
CA ASP A 121 -15.60 -12.56 1.67
C ASP A 121 -14.89 -12.54 0.30
N ASN A 122 -15.32 -11.68 -0.61
CA ASN A 122 -14.66 -11.50 -1.90
C ASN A 122 -13.26 -10.88 -1.76
N TYR A 123 -13.08 -9.87 -0.90
CA TYR A 123 -11.74 -9.32 -0.61
C TYR A 123 -10.83 -10.37 0.02
N ALA A 124 -11.33 -11.15 0.98
CA ALA A 124 -10.58 -12.26 1.58
C ALA A 124 -10.13 -13.26 0.51
N SER A 125 -11.00 -13.64 -0.43
CA SER A 125 -10.62 -14.51 -1.55
C SER A 125 -9.52 -13.92 -2.45
N LEU A 126 -9.51 -12.61 -2.69
CA LEU A 126 -8.46 -11.94 -3.46
C LEU A 126 -7.12 -11.92 -2.68
N VAL A 127 -7.19 -11.67 -1.37
CA VAL A 127 -6.02 -11.70 -0.49
C VAL A 127 -5.42 -13.10 -0.45
N SER A 128 -6.21 -14.15 -0.23
CA SER A 128 -5.72 -15.54 -0.22
C SER A 128 -5.11 -15.95 -1.57
N ARG A 129 -5.60 -15.39 -2.69
CA ARG A 129 -5.03 -15.66 -4.02
C ARG A 129 -3.64 -15.07 -4.19
N GLY A 130 -3.45 -13.79 -3.88
CA GLY A 130 -2.17 -13.13 -4.15
C GLY A 130 -1.19 -13.09 -2.98
N ASN A 131 -1.65 -13.40 -1.76
CA ASN A 131 -0.85 -13.48 -0.54
C ASN A 131 0.10 -12.28 -0.38
N PRO A 132 -0.40 -11.03 -0.39
CA PRO A 132 0.46 -9.85 -0.29
C PRO A 132 1.12 -9.77 1.09
N ASP A 133 2.25 -9.09 1.19
CA ASP A 133 2.88 -8.87 2.50
C ASP A 133 2.02 -7.98 3.41
N PHE A 134 1.33 -6.99 2.81
CA PHE A 134 0.52 -6.01 3.51
C PHE A 134 -0.82 -5.75 2.83
N ILE A 135 -1.80 -5.35 3.64
CA ILE A 135 -3.07 -4.80 3.19
C ILE A 135 -3.24 -3.45 3.87
N GLU A 136 -3.18 -2.38 3.08
CA GLU A 136 -3.47 -1.01 3.52
C GLU A 136 -4.92 -0.70 3.22
N VAL A 137 -5.74 -0.54 4.26
CA VAL A 137 -7.13 -0.10 4.11
C VAL A 137 -7.21 1.37 4.47
N LYS A 138 -7.56 2.20 3.48
CA LYS A 138 -7.67 3.64 3.65
C LYS A 138 -9.08 4.11 3.36
N GLY A 139 -9.67 4.84 4.30
CA GLY A 139 -10.96 5.50 4.05
C GLY A 139 -10.87 6.54 2.94
N VAL A 140 -11.86 6.55 2.05
CA VAL A 140 -11.94 7.53 0.96
C VAL A 140 -11.89 8.95 1.52
N THR A 141 -11.12 9.82 0.88
CA THR A 141 -11.06 11.24 1.23
C THR A 141 -11.87 12.03 0.20
N TYR A 142 -12.78 12.88 0.67
CA TYR A 142 -13.56 13.73 -0.21
C TYR A 142 -12.70 14.91 -0.71
N CYS A 143 -12.50 14.98 -2.03
CA CYS A 143 -11.69 16.01 -2.69
C CYS A 143 -12.53 17.07 -3.43
N GLY A 144 -13.83 17.16 -3.14
CA GLY A 144 -14.76 18.09 -3.79
C GLY A 144 -15.65 17.45 -4.86
N GLU A 145 -16.60 18.23 -5.38
CA GLU A 145 -17.53 17.78 -6.41
C GLU A 145 -16.83 17.71 -7.78
N SER A 146 -16.99 16.60 -8.49
CA SER A 146 -16.55 16.48 -9.87
C SER A 146 -17.69 15.89 -10.71
N LYS A 147 -17.77 16.28 -11.99
CA LYS A 147 -18.78 15.72 -12.92
C LYS A 147 -18.69 14.20 -13.10
N ALA A 148 -17.57 13.59 -12.68
CA ALA A 148 -17.29 12.18 -12.85
C ALA A 148 -17.58 11.33 -11.59
N SER A 149 -17.81 11.96 -10.42
CA SER A 149 -17.96 11.26 -9.14
C SER A 149 -19.23 11.69 -8.40
N ASN A 150 -19.97 10.70 -7.88
CA ASN A 150 -21.12 10.91 -7.01
C ASN A 150 -20.75 10.81 -5.51
N LEU A 151 -19.46 10.78 -5.18
CA LEU A 151 -18.99 10.71 -3.78
C LEU A 151 -19.34 12.01 -3.05
N THR A 152 -19.95 11.88 -1.88
CA THR A 152 -20.23 12.98 -0.95
C THR A 152 -19.47 12.76 0.36
N MET A 153 -19.54 13.75 1.26
CA MET A 153 -19.00 13.62 2.63
C MET A 153 -19.62 12.45 3.41
N GLU A 154 -20.85 12.05 3.10
CA GLU A 154 -21.52 10.91 3.76
C GLU A 154 -20.85 9.58 3.41
N ASN A 155 -20.12 9.52 2.30
CA ASN A 155 -19.41 8.32 1.86
C ASN A 155 -18.03 8.16 2.53
N VAL A 156 -17.56 9.17 3.26
CA VAL A 156 -16.28 9.13 3.98
C VAL A 156 -16.46 8.36 5.30
N PRO A 157 -15.81 7.20 5.48
CA PRO A 157 -15.93 6.44 6.73
C PRO A 157 -15.14 7.13 7.85
N TRP A 158 -15.63 7.00 9.08
CA TRP A 158 -14.85 7.34 10.28
C TRP A 158 -13.71 6.33 10.48
N HIS A 159 -12.70 6.69 11.28
CA HIS A 159 -11.60 5.77 11.55
C HIS A 159 -12.06 4.48 12.26
N THR A 160 -13.00 4.59 13.19
CA THR A 160 -13.62 3.43 13.84
C THR A 160 -14.36 2.53 12.85
N GLU A 161 -14.95 3.12 11.80
CA GLU A 161 -15.60 2.38 10.72
C GLU A 161 -14.57 1.61 9.87
N VAL A 162 -13.41 2.22 9.58
CA VAL A 162 -12.29 1.54 8.90
C VAL A 162 -11.72 0.40 9.76
N VAL A 163 -11.50 0.64 11.05
CA VAL A 163 -11.00 -0.40 11.99
C VAL A 163 -11.95 -1.58 12.06
N ASN A 164 -13.26 -1.35 12.18
CA ASN A 164 -14.26 -2.42 12.20
C ASN A 164 -14.26 -3.24 10.90
N PHE A 165 -14.20 -2.57 9.74
CA PHE A 165 -14.07 -3.25 8.45
C PHE A 165 -12.82 -4.14 8.42
N VAL A 166 -11.68 -3.62 8.86
CA VAL A 166 -10.41 -4.35 8.84
C VAL A 166 -10.44 -5.54 9.78
N GLN A 167 -11.03 -5.39 10.97
CA GLN A 167 -11.17 -6.49 11.92
C GLN A 167 -12.02 -7.62 11.32
N GLU A 168 -13.16 -7.28 10.73
CA GLU A 168 -14.02 -8.25 10.04
C GLU A 168 -13.34 -8.89 8.82
N LEU A 169 -12.50 -8.16 8.10
CA LEU A 169 -11.71 -8.71 6.99
C LEU A 169 -10.68 -9.72 7.52
N VAL A 170 -9.91 -9.35 8.55
CA VAL A 170 -8.89 -10.20 9.17
C VAL A 170 -9.50 -11.50 9.72
N ASP A 171 -10.69 -11.42 10.33
CA ASP A 171 -11.40 -12.60 10.86
C ASP A 171 -11.79 -13.62 9.77
N ARG A 172 -11.80 -13.20 8.49
CA ARG A 172 -12.07 -14.05 7.31
C ARG A 172 -10.82 -14.57 6.61
N LEU A 173 -9.65 -14.04 6.96
CA LEU A 173 -8.39 -14.54 6.43
C LEU A 173 -7.99 -15.83 7.18
N ASP A 174 -7.16 -16.65 6.55
CA ASP A 174 -6.76 -17.99 7.04
C ASP A 174 -5.86 -17.97 8.30
N GLY A 175 -5.87 -16.87 9.07
CA GLY A 175 -5.12 -16.68 10.31
C GLY A 175 -3.69 -16.18 10.11
N ASP A 176 -3.22 -16.03 8.87
CA ASP A 176 -1.86 -15.59 8.52
C ASP A 176 -1.66 -14.07 8.59
N TYR A 177 -2.72 -13.31 8.82
CA TYR A 177 -2.72 -11.86 8.82
C TYR A 177 -3.25 -11.31 10.13
N GLU A 178 -2.67 -10.20 10.60
CA GLU A 178 -3.12 -9.45 11.77
C GLU A 178 -2.95 -7.95 11.56
N ILE A 179 -3.71 -7.15 12.33
CA ILE A 179 -3.58 -5.69 12.30
C ILE A 179 -2.25 -5.31 12.98
N ALA A 180 -1.37 -4.66 12.22
CA ALA A 180 -0.04 -4.30 12.69
C ALA A 180 0.06 -2.85 13.14
N ALA A 181 -0.56 -1.94 12.40
CA ALA A 181 -0.43 -0.50 12.62
C ALA A 181 -1.70 0.25 12.20
N GLU A 182 -1.85 1.46 12.71
CA GLU A 182 -2.87 2.41 12.27
C GLU A 182 -2.27 3.80 12.09
N HIS A 183 -2.98 4.65 11.33
CA HIS A 183 -2.71 6.08 11.26
C HIS A 183 -4.04 6.83 11.20
N GLU A 184 -4.59 7.15 12.37
CA GLU A 184 -5.93 7.75 12.53
C GLU A 184 -6.07 9.04 11.72
N HIS A 185 -5.04 9.89 11.72
CA HIS A 185 -5.08 11.19 11.02
C HIS A 185 -5.25 11.05 9.50
N SER A 186 -4.79 9.94 8.92
CA SER A 186 -4.92 9.63 7.49
C SER A 186 -6.03 8.63 7.21
N ASN A 187 -6.78 8.24 8.25
CA ASN A 187 -7.83 7.24 8.19
C ASN A 187 -7.38 5.91 7.55
N CYS A 188 -6.22 5.41 7.98
CA CYS A 188 -5.58 4.24 7.40
C CYS A 188 -5.30 3.18 8.47
N VAL A 189 -5.46 1.92 8.13
CA VAL A 189 -5.12 0.77 8.96
C VAL A 189 -4.28 -0.19 8.11
N LEU A 190 -3.22 -0.72 8.70
CA LEU A 190 -2.30 -1.65 8.07
C LEU A 190 -2.49 -3.04 8.67
N VAL A 191 -2.88 -3.99 7.82
CA VAL A 191 -2.79 -5.42 8.10
C VAL A 191 -1.47 -5.93 7.53
N ALA A 192 -0.78 -6.78 8.28
CA ALA A 192 0.46 -7.41 7.85
C ALA A 192 0.35 -8.93 7.93
N ASN A 193 1.06 -9.61 7.02
CA ASN A 193 1.32 -11.03 7.16
C ASN A 193 2.16 -11.28 8.43
N LYS A 194 1.84 -12.33 9.18
CA LYS A 194 2.50 -12.70 10.45
C LYS A 194 3.98 -13.03 10.33
N LYS A 195 4.52 -13.24 9.14
CA LYS A 195 5.98 -13.33 8.95
C LYS A 195 6.72 -12.05 9.40
N PHE A 196 6.03 -10.90 9.44
CA PHE A 196 6.57 -9.65 9.99
C PHE A 196 6.34 -9.51 11.51
N LEU A 197 5.75 -10.50 12.17
CA LEU A 197 5.61 -10.56 13.63
C LEU A 197 6.73 -11.42 14.21
N VAL A 198 7.86 -10.79 14.54
CA VAL A 198 9.07 -11.46 15.03
C VAL A 198 9.16 -11.26 16.54
N ASP A 199 9.20 -12.36 17.30
CA ASP A 199 9.26 -12.37 18.76
C ASP A 199 8.15 -11.52 19.43
N GLY A 200 6.95 -11.56 18.84
CA GLY A 200 5.78 -10.80 19.32
C GLY A 200 5.85 -9.30 19.04
N LYS A 201 6.77 -8.85 18.19
CA LYS A 201 6.90 -7.44 17.77
C LYS A 201 6.74 -7.31 16.26
N TRP A 202 6.11 -6.23 15.83
CA TRP A 202 5.94 -5.93 14.42
C TRP A 202 7.22 -5.38 13.80
N TRP A 203 7.55 -5.88 12.60
CA TRP A 203 8.68 -5.45 11.77
C TRP A 203 8.16 -4.98 10.40
N THR A 204 7.20 -4.07 10.42
CA THR A 204 6.55 -3.57 9.21
C THR A 204 7.26 -2.37 8.60
N TRP A 205 8.38 -1.88 9.15
CA TRP A 205 9.14 -0.78 8.54
C TRP A 205 10.20 -1.30 7.57
N ILE A 206 10.78 -0.38 6.80
CA ILE A 206 11.78 -0.69 5.78
C ILE A 206 13.15 -0.23 6.29
N ASP A 207 14.11 -1.16 6.34
CA ASP A 207 15.53 -0.82 6.49
C ASP A 207 16.07 -0.41 5.11
N TYR A 208 15.98 0.89 4.81
CA TYR A 208 16.43 1.43 3.53
C TYR A 208 17.92 1.19 3.25
N PRO A 209 18.86 1.42 4.19
CA PRO A 209 20.27 1.05 4.00
C PRO A 209 20.45 -0.42 3.59
N LYS A 210 19.74 -1.33 4.26
CA LYS A 210 19.78 -2.76 3.94
C LYS A 210 19.19 -3.05 2.57
N PHE A 211 18.03 -2.46 2.23
CA PHE A 211 17.43 -2.58 0.90
C PHE A 211 18.40 -2.13 -0.20
N HIS A 212 19.03 -0.96 -0.07
CA HIS A 212 19.98 -0.46 -1.07
C HIS A 212 21.20 -1.38 -1.22
N SER A 213 21.69 -1.94 -0.11
CA SER A 213 22.78 -2.94 -0.15
C SER A 213 22.36 -4.23 -0.87
N LEU A 214 21.16 -4.76 -0.58
CA LEU A 214 20.62 -5.95 -1.24
C LEU A 214 20.41 -5.71 -2.74
N MET A 215 19.82 -4.58 -3.10
CA MET A 215 19.55 -4.22 -4.49
C MET A 215 20.83 -4.07 -5.30
N LYS A 216 21.88 -3.49 -4.69
CA LYS A 216 23.20 -3.40 -5.32
C LYS A 216 23.79 -4.79 -5.60
N ARG A 217 23.75 -5.72 -4.64
CA ARG A 217 24.22 -7.11 -4.83
C ARG A 217 23.41 -7.87 -5.86
N PHE A 218 22.09 -7.71 -5.86
CA PHE A 218 21.21 -8.26 -6.89
C PHE A 218 21.63 -7.79 -8.28
N LYS A 219 21.92 -6.50 -8.45
CA LYS A 219 22.36 -5.93 -9.74
C LYS A 219 23.76 -6.42 -10.15
N GLU A 220 24.72 -6.40 -9.23
CA GLU A 220 26.11 -6.81 -9.49
C GLU A 220 26.22 -8.31 -9.82
N SER A 221 25.35 -9.15 -9.26
CA SER A 221 25.26 -10.58 -9.55
C SER A 221 24.42 -10.93 -10.78
N GLY A 222 23.89 -9.94 -11.51
CA GLY A 222 23.00 -10.20 -12.65
C GLY A 222 21.68 -10.89 -12.27
N GLY A 223 21.23 -10.74 -11.02
CA GLY A 223 20.00 -11.31 -10.50
C GLY A 223 20.13 -12.68 -9.82
N GLU A 224 21.35 -13.19 -9.65
CA GLU A 224 21.61 -14.45 -8.93
C GLU A 224 21.43 -14.31 -7.41
N GLU A 225 21.94 -13.22 -6.82
CA GLU A 225 21.73 -12.89 -5.39
C GLU A 225 20.32 -12.32 -5.18
N LYS A 226 19.34 -13.21 -5.06
CA LYS A 226 17.96 -12.85 -4.73
C LYS A 226 17.83 -12.40 -3.28
N PHE A 227 16.84 -11.55 -3.03
CA PHE A 227 16.41 -11.14 -1.70
C PHE A 227 14.89 -11.05 -1.67
N SER A 228 14.34 -11.06 -0.46
CA SER A 228 12.92 -11.02 -0.15
C SER A 228 12.57 -9.83 0.76
N SER A 229 11.29 -9.56 0.96
CA SER A 229 10.83 -8.50 1.86
C SER A 229 11.27 -8.66 3.31
N ASP A 230 11.54 -9.89 3.74
CA ASP A 230 11.99 -10.22 5.10
C ASP A 230 13.47 -9.84 5.32
N ASP A 231 14.25 -9.69 4.24
CA ASP A 231 15.69 -9.36 4.32
C ASP A 231 15.97 -7.88 4.67
N TYR A 232 14.97 -7.01 4.55
CA TYR A 232 15.07 -5.57 4.77
C TYR A 232 13.92 -4.99 5.61
N MET A 233 13.33 -5.82 6.47
CA MET A 233 12.36 -5.36 7.46
C MET A 233 13.04 -4.64 8.63
N ALA A 234 12.35 -3.65 9.19
CA ALA A 234 12.77 -2.90 10.38
C ALA A 234 11.62 -2.88 11.42
N PRO A 235 11.94 -2.73 12.72
CA PRO A 235 10.92 -2.67 13.76
C PRO A 235 9.90 -1.56 13.50
N THR A 236 8.62 -1.89 13.63
CA THR A 236 7.53 -0.91 13.66
C THR A 236 7.69 -0.05 14.90
N PRO A 237 7.70 1.29 14.78
CA PRO A 237 7.77 2.16 15.95
C PRO A 237 6.58 1.94 16.89
N ASP A 238 6.84 1.99 18.19
CA ASP A 238 5.82 1.70 19.21
C ASP A 238 4.57 2.61 19.08
N TRP A 239 4.75 3.87 18.69
CA TRP A 239 3.67 4.84 18.46
C TRP A 239 2.81 4.54 17.21
N ALA A 240 3.32 3.69 16.31
CA ALA A 240 2.63 3.30 15.08
C ALA A 240 1.85 2.00 15.22
N VAL A 241 2.21 1.16 16.20
CA VAL A 241 1.55 -0.12 16.44
C VAL A 241 0.07 0.12 16.72
N PHE A 242 -0.79 -0.77 16.21
CA PHE A 242 -2.23 -0.66 16.42
C PHE A 242 -2.59 -0.62 17.91
N GLY A 243 -3.42 0.34 18.31
CA GLY A 243 -3.81 0.55 19.71
C GLY A 243 -2.82 1.37 20.54
N ALA A 244 -1.73 1.87 19.95
CA ALA A 244 -0.85 2.84 20.60
C ALA A 244 -1.60 4.14 20.96
N GLU A 245 -1.13 4.86 21.97
CA GLU A 245 -1.74 6.12 22.42
C GLU A 245 -1.77 7.16 21.28
N GLU A 246 -0.72 7.18 20.48
CA GLU A 246 -0.54 8.14 19.39
C GLU A 246 -1.30 7.78 18.12
N ARG A 247 -1.82 6.54 18.02
CA ARG A 247 -2.60 6.02 16.88
C ARG A 247 -1.94 6.31 15.53
N GLY A 248 -0.63 6.10 15.45
CA GLY A 248 0.16 6.32 14.25
C GLY A 248 0.71 7.71 14.04
N PHE A 249 0.38 8.70 14.86
CA PHE A 249 0.92 10.03 14.68
C PHE A 249 2.33 10.10 15.31
N ASP A 250 3.36 10.40 14.52
CA ASP A 250 4.75 10.48 15.04
C ASP A 250 4.83 11.52 16.18
N PRO A 251 5.26 11.14 17.40
CA PRO A 251 5.40 12.05 18.54
C PRO A 251 6.32 13.26 18.29
N LYS A 252 7.20 13.19 17.28
CA LYS A 252 8.07 14.31 16.88
C LYS A 252 7.36 15.36 16.04
N GLU A 253 6.19 15.05 15.51
CA GLU A 253 5.37 15.97 14.73
C GLU A 253 4.38 16.73 15.63
N GLU A 254 4.03 17.95 15.22
CA GLU A 254 3.01 18.74 15.92
C GLU A 254 1.64 18.50 15.27
N ARG A 255 0.70 17.90 16.02
CA ARG A 255 -0.67 17.70 15.53
C ARG A 255 -1.43 19.02 15.53
N HIS A 256 -1.62 19.59 14.34
CA HIS A 256 -2.42 20.79 14.19
C HIS A 256 -3.91 20.48 14.16
N PHE A 257 -4.56 20.65 15.32
CA PHE A 257 -6.01 20.64 15.38
C PHE A 257 -6.54 21.98 14.84
N ARG A 258 -7.50 21.91 13.91
CA ARG A 258 -8.33 23.10 13.63
C ARG A 258 -8.99 23.49 14.95
N LYS A 259 -8.76 24.71 15.42
CA LYS A 259 -9.40 25.23 16.64
C LYS A 259 -10.91 24.95 16.57
N LYS A 260 -11.47 24.20 17.53
CA LYS A 260 -12.91 24.26 17.85
C LYS A 260 -13.20 25.70 18.31
N GLN A 261 -14.33 26.35 18.05
CA GLN A 261 -15.71 25.87 18.05
C GLN A 261 -16.64 27.00 17.56
N LYS A 262 -17.79 26.66 16.97
CA LYS A 262 -19.06 26.92 17.66
C LYS A 262 -20.00 25.76 17.37
N ASP A 263 -20.59 25.24 18.44
CA ASP A 263 -21.68 24.27 18.40
C ASP A 263 -22.80 24.80 17.51
N VAL A 264 -23.28 23.96 16.59
CA VAL A 264 -24.70 23.83 16.20
C VAL A 264 -24.91 22.37 15.79
#